data_AF-A0A835C0P7-F1
#
_entry.id   AF-A0A835C0P7-F1
#
_cell.length_a   1.000
_cell.length_b   1.000
_cell.length_c   1.000
_cell.angle_alpha   90.00
_cell.angle_beta   90.00
_cell.angle_gamma   90.00
#
_symmetry.space_group_name_H-M   'P 1'
#
loop_
_entity.id
_entity.type
_entity.pdbx_description
1 polymer ?
#
loop_
_entity_poly.entity_id
_entity_poly.type
_entity_poly.pdbx_seq_one_letter_code
_entity_poly.pdbx_strand_id
1 'polypeptide(L)' 'MCATFADEGRVRHTAAMAVLWVIWKSRNAMIFRATHEDVPNICRSIRRHAELWACRAPCRLDVTPLKLWCQTVVDVN' A
#
# COMPACT_ATOMS: atom_id res chain seq x y z
N MET A 1 -16.49 -1.59 -22.03
CA MET A 1 -15.67 -2.71 -21.49
C MET A 1 -14.16 -2.42 -21.36
N CYS A 2 -13.63 -1.26 -21.78
CA CYS A 2 -12.17 -0.97 -21.71
C CYS A 2 -11.70 -0.33 -20.38
N ALA A 3 -12.63 0.20 -19.55
CA ALA A 3 -12.29 0.94 -18.33
C ALA A 3 -11.78 0.03 -17.19
N THR A 4 -12.31 -1.19 -17.08
CA THR A 4 -12.01 -2.13 -15.98
C THR A 4 -10.54 -2.58 -15.95
N PHE A 5 -9.95 -2.89 -17.11
CA PHE A 5 -8.54 -3.30 -17.18
C PHE A 5 -7.56 -2.17 -16.83
N ALA A 6 -7.89 -0.93 -17.19
CA ALA A 6 -7.07 0.21 -16.86
C ALA A 6 -7.10 0.52 -15.35
N ASP A 7 -8.25 0.33 -14.71
CA ASP A 7 -8.43 0.55 -13.28
C ASP A 7 -7.73 -0.54 -12.44
N GLU A 8 -7.76 -1.80 -12.87
CA GLU A 8 -6.97 -2.87 -12.25
C GLU A 8 -5.46 -2.57 -12.27
N GLY A 9 -4.94 -2.07 -13.39
CA GLY A 9 -3.53 -1.67 -13.51
C GLY A 9 -3.17 -0.55 -12.53
N ARG A 10 -4.02 0.47 -12.41
CA ARG A 10 -3.81 1.58 -11.45
C ARG A 10 -3.80 1.10 -10.01
N VAL A 11 -4.70 0.19 -9.64
CA VAL A 11 -4.78 -0.37 -8.28
C VAL A 11 -3.52 -1.17 -7.95
N ARG A 12 -3.04 -2.01 -8.86
CA ARG A 12 -1.79 -2.77 -8.68
C ARG A 12 -0.57 -1.84 -8.54
N HIS A 13 -0.49 -0.79 -9.36
CA HIS A 13 0.58 0.20 -9.25
C HIS A 13 0.54 0.95 -7.91
N THR A 14 -0.66 1.31 -7.42
CA THR A 14 -0.81 1.91 -6.09
C THR A 14 -0.31 0.99 -5.00
N ALA A 15 -0.68 -0.30 -5.02
CA ALA A 15 -0.21 -1.27 -4.05
C ALA A 15 1.32 -1.41 -4.07
N ALA A 16 1.91 -1.55 -5.26
CA ALA A 16 3.37 -1.60 -5.42
C ALA A 16 4.06 -0.32 -4.91
N MET A 17 3.51 0.85 -5.22
CA MET A 17 4.03 2.13 -4.74
C MET A 17 3.93 2.26 -3.22
N ALA A 18 2.85 1.79 -2.60
CA ALA A 18 2.71 1.79 -1.14
C ALA A 18 3.79 0.91 -0.49
N VAL A 19 4.06 -0.28 -1.04
CA VAL A 19 5.14 -1.17 -0.57
C VAL A 19 6.50 -0.51 -0.72
N LEU A 20 6.85 -0.03 -1.92
CA LEU A 20 8.13 0.61 -2.20
C LEU A 20 8.36 1.84 -1.33
N TRP A 21 7.32 2.66 -1.14
CA TRP A 21 7.38 3.86 -0.31
C TRP A 21 7.69 3.55 1.15
N VAL A 22 7.01 2.55 1.74
CA VAL A 22 7.23 2.18 3.13
C VAL A 22 8.60 1.53 3.32
N ILE A 23 9.01 0.62 2.43
CA ILE A 23 10.35 0.01 2.49
C ILE A 23 11.43 1.09 2.38
N TRP A 24 11.31 2.00 1.42
CA TRP A 24 12.23 3.11 1.28
C TRP A 24 12.29 3.96 2.55
N LYS A 25 11.14 4.32 3.13
CA LYS A 25 11.07 5.10 4.37
C LYS A 25 11.73 4.38 5.55
N SER A 26 11.46 3.09 5.71
CA SER A 26 12.04 2.26 6.76
C SER A 26 13.57 2.19 6.65
N ARG A 27 14.10 1.99 5.44
CA ARG A 27 15.55 2.02 5.20
C ARG A 27 16.19 3.37 5.48
N ASN A 28 15.53 4.47 5.10
CA ASN A 28 16.03 5.81 5.43
C ASN A 28 16.00 6.08 6.94
N ALA A 29 14.98 5.62 7.65
CA ALA A 29 14.92 5.74 9.10
C ALA A 29 16.06 4.97 9.78
N MET A 30 16.42 3.78 9.28
CA MET A 30 17.57 3.03 9.77
C MET A 30 18.88 3.81 9.59
N ILE A 31 19.11 4.38 8.39
CA ILE A 31 20.33 5.11 8.07
C ILE A 31 20.44 6.43 8.85
N PHE A 32 19.35 7.20 8.92
CA PHE A 32 19.39 8.56 9.47
C PHE A 32 19.00 8.65 10.94
N ARG A 33 18.35 7.63 11.50
CA ARG A 33 17.81 7.63 12.88
C ARG A 33 18.19 6.41 13.70
N ALA A 34 18.94 5.46 13.14
CA ALA A 34 19.28 4.18 13.79
C ALA A 34 18.06 3.39 14.29
N THR A 35 16.87 3.62 13.69
CA THR A 35 15.64 2.92 14.05
C THR A 35 15.41 1.74 13.11
N HIS A 36 15.21 0.55 13.67
CA HIS A 36 14.82 -0.64 12.92
C HIS A 36 13.31 -0.90 13.11
N GLU A 37 12.54 -0.91 12.03
CA GLU A 37 11.14 -1.36 12.07
C GLU A 37 11.08 -2.88 11.88
N ASP A 38 10.23 -3.53 12.68
CA ASP A 38 9.90 -4.93 12.47
C ASP A 38 8.94 -5.11 11.27
N VAL A 39 8.88 -6.34 10.76
CA VAL A 39 8.02 -6.69 9.62
C VAL A 39 6.54 -6.39 9.90
N PRO A 40 5.98 -6.68 11.09
CA PRO A 40 4.58 -6.34 11.39
C PRO A 40 4.28 -4.83 11.31
N ASN A 41 5.19 -3.97 11.79
CA ASN A 41 5.02 -2.51 11.68
C ASN A 41 5.13 -2.03 10.23
N ILE A 42 6.03 -2.62 9.43
CA ILE A 42 6.14 -2.35 7.99
C ILE A 42 4.82 -2.72 7.29
N CYS A 43 4.28 -3.91 7.52
CA CYS A 43 3.00 -4.37 6.97
C CYS A 43 1.85 -3.44 7.37
N ARG A 44 1.76 -3.06 8.65
CA ARG A 44 0.75 -2.11 9.14
C ARG A 44 0.86 -0.74 8.48
N SER A 45 2.09 -0.27 8.25
CA SER A 45 2.36 1.01 7.57
C SER A 45 1.95 0.96 6.10
N ILE A 46 2.23 -0.13 5.39
CA ILE A 46 1.80 -0.36 4.00
C ILE A 46 0.27 -0.31 3.91
N ARG A 47 -0.42 -1.09 4.75
CA ARG A 47 -1.88 -1.12 4.83
C ARG A 47 -2.46 0.27 5.05
N ARG A 48 -1.94 1.03 6.02
CA ARG A 48 -2.42 2.38 6.32
C ARG A 48 -2.25 3.33 5.13
N HIS A 49 -1.15 3.26 4.39
CA HIS A 49 -0.95 4.10 3.19
C HIS A 49 -1.92 3.71 2.07
N ALA A 50 -2.16 2.42 1.85
CA ALA A 50 -3.09 1.95 0.83
C ALA A 50 -4.56 2.28 1.17
N GLU A 51 -4.97 2.15 2.44
CA GLU A 51 -6.28 2.60 2.93
C GLU A 51 -6.47 4.12 2.75
N LEU A 52 -5.45 4.92 3.10
CA LEU A 52 -5.48 6.37 2.89
C LEU A 52 -5.62 6.74 1.42
N TRP A 53 -4.95 6.00 0.52
CA TRP A 53 -5.12 6.21 -0.91
C TRP A 53 -6.53 5.83 -1.36
N ALA A 54 -7.06 4.69 -0.91
CA ALA A 54 -8.42 4.26 -1.24
C ALA A 54 -9.48 5.28 -0.81
N CYS A 55 -9.30 5.91 0.36
CA CYS A 55 -10.17 6.99 0.85
C CYS A 55 -10.06 8.29 0.02
N ARG A 56 -8.92 8.54 -0.64
CA ARG A 56 -8.66 9.75 -1.45
C ARG A 56 -8.87 9.52 -2.95
N ALA A 57 -9.12 8.29 -3.36
CA ALA A 57 -9.33 7.96 -4.76
C ALA A 57 -10.59 8.67 -5.29
N PRO A 58 -10.57 9.18 -6.53
CA PRO A 58 -11.78 9.67 -7.19
C PRO A 58 -12.91 8.64 -7.17
N CYS A 59 -14.14 9.06 -6.92
CA CYS A 59 -15.32 8.16 -6.79
C CYS A 59 -15.59 7.27 -8.02
N ARG A 60 -15.01 7.62 -9.18
CA ARG A 60 -15.11 6.85 -10.43
C ARG A 60 -14.18 5.64 -10.50
N LEU A 61 -13.19 5.54 -9.61
CA LEU A 61 -12.26 4.40 -9.56
C LEU A 61 -12.82 3.34 -8.62
N ASP A 62 -12.84 2.08 -9.09
CA ASP A 62 -13.10 0.97 -8.21
C ASP A 62 -11.88 0.67 -7.34
N VAL A 63 -12.01 0.97 -6.04
CA VAL A 63 -10.97 0.71 -5.03
C VAL A 63 -11.19 -0.59 -4.27
N THR A 64 -12.24 -1.35 -4.59
CA THR A 64 -12.56 -2.63 -3.93
C THR A 64 -11.38 -3.61 -3.96
N PRO A 65 -10.65 -3.78 -5.07
CA PRO A 65 -9.51 -4.70 -5.11
C PRO A 65 -8.37 -4.26 -4.17
N LEU A 66 -8.15 -2.94 -4.03
CA LEU A 66 -7.13 -2.42 -3.11
C LEU A 66 -7.53 -2.65 -1.65
N LYS A 67 -8.81 -2.43 -1.32
CA LYS A 67 -9.35 -2.67 0.03
C LYS A 67 -9.27 -4.15 0.42
N LEU A 68 -9.56 -5.05 -0.50
CA LEU A 68 -9.43 -6.50 -0.28
C LEU A 68 -7.97 -6.87 -0.05
N TRP A 69 -7.06 -6.36 -0.88
CA TRP A 69 -5.62 -6.57 -0.69
C TRP A 69 -5.12 -6.04 0.66
N CYS A 70 -5.60 -4.89 1.13
CA CYS A 70 -5.23 -4.37 2.46
C CYS A 70 -5.55 -5.35 3.61
N GLN A 71 -6.57 -6.20 3.45
CA GLN A 71 -6.92 -7.21 4.45
C GLN A 71 -5.88 -8.34 4.50
N THR A 72 -5.24 -8.67 3.38
CA THR A 72 -4.25 -9.76 3.29
C THR A 72 -2.84 -9.34 3.75
N VAL A 73 -2.55 -8.04 3.84
CA VAL A 73 -1.20 -7.52 4.19
C VAL A 73 -0.82 -7.82 5.66
N VAL A 74 -1.78 -8.12 6.53
CA VAL A 74 -1.54 -8.34 7.97
C VAL A 74 -1.40 -9.82 8.33
N ASP A 75 -1.80 -10.74 7.45
CA ASP A 75 -1.76 -12.19 7.70
C ASP A 75 -0.37 -12.83 7.48
N VAL A 76 0.70 -12.03 7.45
CA VAL A 76 2.07 -12.54 7.41
C VAL A 76 2.49 -12.89 8.84
N ASN A 77 2.03 -14.05 9.31
CA ASN A 77 2.50 -14.72 10.53
C ASN A 77 3.50 -15.81 10.15
#